data_AF-A0AAW1J625-F1
#
_entry.id   AF-A0AAW1J625-F1
#
_cell.length_a   1.000
_cell.length_b   1.000
_cell.length_c   1.000
_cell.angle_alpha   90.00
_cell.angle_beta   90.00
_cell.angle_gamma   90.00
#
_symmetry.space_group_name_H-M   'P 1'
#
loop_
_entity.id
_entity.type
_entity.pdbx_description
1 polymer ?
#
loop_
_entity_poly.entity_id
_entity_poly.type
_entity_poly.pdbx_seq_one_letter_code
_entity_poly.pdbx_strand_id
1 'polypeptide(L)'
;MTRTTTKFYMLPNEPRPHRACQSKRFISKIMFMEAVARPRYDKDGVVLFDGKIGIFPFIYEAEALRSSKNREKGTLEVKPIESITKEIIKQCLIEKVIPAIKAKWPLDASRRIYIQKDNAKPHISPQDLDFLNVVKSDGFDIDLVCQPPNSPDLNILDLGFFRSIQTLNIKSASNLYLNL
;
A
#
# COMPACT_ATOMS: atom_id res chain seq x y z
N MET A 1 -8.82 11.51 12.88
CA MET A 1 -8.50 11.29 14.30
C MET A 1 -8.87 9.87 14.71
N THR A 2 -8.03 9.15 15.45
CA THR A 2 -8.30 7.77 15.90
C THR A 2 -9.38 7.75 16.99
N ARG A 3 -10.42 6.91 16.85
CA ARG A 3 -11.53 6.79 17.81
C ARG A 3 -11.40 5.49 18.62
N THR A 4 -11.89 5.49 19.87
CA THR A 4 -11.86 4.32 20.76
C THR A 4 -12.77 3.22 20.23
N THR A 5 -13.91 3.62 19.69
CA THR A 5 -14.85 2.76 18.96
C THR A 5 -14.87 3.22 17.51
N THR A 6 -14.53 2.33 16.58
CA THR A 6 -14.49 2.60 15.13
C THR A 6 -15.19 1.45 14.42
N LYS A 7 -16.02 1.74 13.42
CA LYS A 7 -16.60 0.71 12.57
C LYS A 7 -15.59 0.37 11.47
N PHE A 8 -15.35 -0.92 11.28
CA PHE A 8 -14.46 -1.44 10.26
C PHE A 8 -15.30 -1.96 9.10
N TYR A 9 -14.86 -1.68 7.88
CA TYR A 9 -15.31 -2.47 6.75
C TYR A 9 -14.51 -3.77 6.77
N MET A 10 -15.22 -4.88 6.67
CA MET A 10 -14.65 -6.22 6.67
C MET A 10 -15.20 -6.94 5.46
N LEU A 11 -14.37 -7.80 4.86
CA LEU A 11 -14.89 -8.75 3.89
C LEU A 11 -15.86 -9.72 4.58
N PRO A 12 -16.80 -10.35 3.83
CA PRO A 12 -17.81 -11.25 4.43
C PRO A 12 -17.22 -12.35 5.33
N ASN A 13 -16.01 -12.80 5.02
CA ASN A 13 -15.31 -13.86 5.75
C ASN A 13 -14.11 -13.36 6.59
N GLU A 14 -13.92 -12.04 6.70
CA GLU A 14 -12.82 -11.49 7.50
C GLU A 14 -13.20 -11.50 8.99
N PRO A 15 -12.37 -12.11 9.85
CA PRO A 15 -12.65 -12.13 11.28
C PRO A 15 -12.65 -10.70 11.83
N ARG A 16 -13.56 -10.43 12.77
CA ARG A 16 -13.65 -9.11 13.39
C ARG A 16 -12.29 -8.69 13.96
N PRO A 17 -11.75 -7.53 13.58
CA PRO A 17 -10.48 -7.08 14.11
C PRO A 17 -10.64 -6.83 15.61
N HIS A 18 -10.02 -7.68 16.42
CA HIS A 18 -9.98 -7.51 17.85
C HIS A 18 -8.90 -6.50 18.22
N ARG A 19 -9.29 -5.40 18.87
CA ARG A 19 -8.38 -4.35 19.33
C ARG A 19 -8.52 -4.16 20.84
N ALA A 20 -7.58 -4.70 21.61
CA ALA A 20 -7.44 -4.43 23.04
C ALA A 20 -6.30 -3.43 23.27
N CYS A 21 -6.64 -2.18 23.59
CA CYS A 21 -5.66 -1.11 23.80
C CYS A 21 -6.16 -0.16 24.91
N GLN A 22 -5.30 0.13 25.90
CA GLN A 22 -5.67 0.95 27.05
C GLN A 22 -5.92 2.43 26.70
N SER A 23 -5.27 2.94 25.66
CA SER A 23 -5.39 4.34 25.24
C SER A 23 -5.13 4.48 23.75
N LYS A 24 -5.84 5.41 23.09
CA LYS A 24 -5.65 5.73 21.66
C LYS A 24 -4.19 6.03 21.28
N ARG A 25 -3.38 6.46 22.25
CA ARG A 25 -1.94 6.73 22.06
C ARG A 25 -1.14 5.47 21.70
N PHE A 26 -1.60 4.29 22.13
CA PHE A 26 -0.96 3.01 21.84
C PHE A 26 -1.57 2.30 20.63
N ILE A 27 -2.35 3.00 19.81
CA ILE A 27 -2.81 2.44 18.54
C ILE A 27 -1.67 2.57 17.53
N SER A 28 -1.08 1.44 17.17
CA SER A 28 -0.02 1.35 16.17
C SER A 28 -0.49 1.96 14.85
N LYS A 29 0.34 2.84 14.28
CA LYS A 29 0.15 3.38 12.94
C LYS A 29 1.13 2.67 12.01
N ILE A 30 0.60 2.10 10.95
CA ILE A 30 1.38 1.43 9.91
C ILE A 30 1.31 2.31 8.67
N MET A 31 2.48 2.58 8.11
CA MET A 31 2.59 3.17 6.78
C MET A 31 2.67 2.03 5.76
N PHE A 32 2.20 2.28 4.55
CA PHE A 32 2.29 1.32 3.45
C PHE A 32 2.61 2.04 2.15
N MET A 33 3.21 1.32 1.22
CA MET A 33 3.31 1.72 -0.17
C MET A 33 2.19 1.05 -0.96
N GLU A 34 1.54 1.79 -1.84
CA GLU A 34 0.49 1.26 -2.70
C GLU A 34 0.85 1.46 -4.16
N ALA A 35 0.54 0.46 -4.98
CA ALA A 35 0.62 0.55 -6.42
C ALA A 35 -0.74 0.22 -7.05
N VAL A 36 -1.18 1.10 -7.93
CA VAL A 36 -2.37 0.92 -8.77
C VAL A 36 -2.06 1.35 -10.19
N ALA A 37 -2.76 0.77 -11.14
CA ALA A 37 -2.69 1.07 -12.56
C ALA A 37 -4.09 1.34 -13.10
N ARG A 38 -4.17 1.84 -14.33
CA ARG A 38 -5.45 2.08 -14.99
C ARG A 38 -6.17 0.74 -15.27
N PRO A 39 -7.42 0.55 -14.82
CA PRO A 39 -8.20 -0.62 -15.16
C PRO A 39 -8.45 -0.70 -16.68
N ARG A 40 -8.57 -1.92 -17.21
CA ARG A 40 -8.84 -2.20 -18.61
C ARG A 40 -10.05 -3.10 -18.75
N TYR A 41 -10.84 -2.81 -19.76
CA TYR A 41 -12.09 -3.49 -20.05
C TYR A 41 -12.08 -3.94 -21.51
N ASP A 42 -12.76 -5.03 -21.81
CA ASP A 42 -13.02 -5.43 -23.19
C ASP A 42 -14.14 -4.56 -23.81
N LYS A 43 -14.57 -4.93 -25.02
CA LYS A 43 -15.62 -4.20 -25.75
C LYS A 43 -17.00 -4.33 -25.10
N ASP A 44 -17.22 -5.37 -24.33
CA ASP A 44 -18.48 -5.68 -23.65
C ASP A 44 -18.51 -5.13 -22.22
N GLY A 45 -17.43 -4.49 -21.77
CA GLY A 45 -17.31 -3.89 -20.44
C GLY A 45 -16.85 -4.87 -19.37
N VAL A 46 -16.39 -6.07 -19.73
CA VAL A 46 -15.81 -7.04 -18.80
C VAL A 46 -14.41 -6.58 -18.39
N VAL A 47 -14.12 -6.65 -17.08
CA VAL A 47 -12.80 -6.29 -16.53
C VAL A 47 -11.75 -7.30 -17.00
N LEU A 48 -10.83 -6.87 -17.85
CA LEU A 48 -9.65 -7.65 -18.25
C LEU A 48 -8.50 -7.46 -17.25
N PHE A 49 -8.42 -6.27 -16.65
CA PHE A 49 -7.41 -5.92 -15.66
C PHE A 49 -8.00 -4.89 -14.71
N ASP A 50 -8.07 -5.20 -13.42
CA ASP A 50 -8.71 -4.32 -12.44
C ASP A 50 -7.81 -3.18 -11.95
N GLY A 51 -6.55 -3.15 -12.41
CA GLY A 51 -5.58 -2.12 -12.04
C GLY A 51 -4.94 -2.30 -10.66
N LYS A 52 -5.33 -3.30 -9.87
CA LYS A 52 -4.86 -3.44 -8.48
C LYS A 52 -3.53 -4.19 -8.41
N ILE A 53 -2.43 -3.47 -8.22
CA ILE A 53 -1.10 -4.09 -8.10
C ILE A 53 -0.87 -4.59 -6.67
N GLY A 54 -1.00 -3.72 -5.65
CA GLY A 54 -0.88 -4.17 -4.27
C GLY A 54 -0.69 -3.07 -3.24
N ILE A 55 -0.79 -3.48 -1.98
CA ILE A 55 -0.52 -2.67 -0.78
C ILE A 55 0.58 -3.38 0.00
N PHE A 56 1.66 -2.66 0.30
CA PHE A 56 2.88 -3.18 0.88
C PHE A 56 3.16 -2.46 2.20
N PRO A 57 2.75 -3.03 3.35
CA PRO A 57 2.97 -2.40 4.64
C PRO A 57 4.44 -2.41 5.05
N PHE A 58 4.89 -1.32 5.68
CA PHE A 58 6.21 -1.19 6.30
C PHE A 58 6.16 -1.73 7.72
N ILE A 59 6.33 -3.05 7.84
CA ILE A 59 6.22 -3.81 9.08
C ILE A 59 7.38 -4.80 9.22
N TYR A 60 7.64 -5.23 10.44
CA TYR A 60 8.52 -6.36 10.77
C TYR A 60 7.92 -7.18 11.90
N GLU A 61 8.31 -8.45 12.00
CA GLU A 61 7.94 -9.31 13.12
C GLU A 61 8.98 -9.21 14.23
N ALA A 62 8.52 -9.12 15.48
CA ALA A 62 9.38 -9.13 16.64
C ALA A 62 8.69 -9.80 17.83
N GLU A 63 9.47 -10.53 18.61
CA GLU A 63 8.95 -11.18 19.82
C GLU A 63 8.55 -10.16 20.90
N ALA A 64 7.48 -10.48 21.61
CA ALA A 64 7.07 -9.79 22.82
C ALA A 64 8.14 -9.95 23.91
N LEU A 65 8.82 -8.86 24.28
CA LEU A 65 9.88 -8.90 25.29
C LEU A 65 9.35 -9.11 26.72
N ARG A 66 8.08 -8.78 26.96
CA ARG A 66 7.43 -8.86 28.27
C ARG A 66 6.06 -9.49 28.14
N SER A 67 5.69 -10.33 29.10
CA SER A 67 4.33 -10.81 29.23
C SER A 67 3.40 -9.66 29.65
N SER A 68 2.16 -9.70 29.16
CA SER A 68 1.09 -8.80 29.55
C SER A 68 -0.24 -9.55 29.59
N LYS A 69 -1.30 -8.93 30.11
CA LYS A 69 -2.64 -9.51 30.11
C LYS A 69 -3.12 -9.93 28.70
N ASN A 70 -2.60 -9.31 27.64
CA ASN A 70 -3.05 -9.53 26.27
C ASN A 70 -2.14 -10.46 25.44
N ARG A 71 -0.99 -10.89 25.98
CA ARG A 71 0.03 -11.67 25.24
C ARG A 71 1.15 -12.17 26.15
N GLU A 72 1.66 -13.36 25.89
CA GLU A 72 2.81 -13.93 26.60
C GLU A 72 4.14 -13.45 26.00
N LYS A 73 5.20 -13.44 26.82
CA LYS A 73 6.56 -13.20 26.35
C LYS A 73 6.93 -14.23 25.26
N GLY A 74 7.58 -13.78 24.19
CA GLY A 74 7.96 -14.62 23.04
C GLY A 74 6.90 -14.69 21.93
N THR A 75 5.69 -14.18 22.16
CA THR A 75 4.67 -14.11 21.08
C THR A 75 5.19 -13.22 19.95
N LEU A 76 5.18 -13.70 18.70
CA LEU A 76 5.54 -12.89 17.53
C LEU A 76 4.51 -11.79 17.30
N GLU A 77 4.99 -10.57 17.12
CA GLU A 77 4.18 -9.39 16.88
C GLU A 77 4.63 -8.64 15.64
N VAL A 78 3.64 -8.22 14.86
CA VAL A 78 3.86 -7.28 13.77
C VAL A 78 4.01 -5.87 14.34
N LYS A 79 5.16 -5.25 14.09
CA LYS A 79 5.48 -3.87 14.49
C LYS A 79 5.70 -2.99 13.25
N PRO A 80 5.28 -1.71 13.31
CA PRO A 80 5.56 -0.78 12.24
C PRO A 80 7.03 -0.40 12.21
N ILE A 81 7.57 -0.21 11.00
CA ILE A 81 8.85 0.47 10.83
C ILE A 81 8.64 1.96 11.10
N GLU A 82 9.29 2.49 12.13
CA GLU A 82 9.04 3.87 12.60
C GLU A 82 9.61 4.94 11.68
N SER A 83 10.79 4.68 11.08
CA SER A 83 11.46 5.59 10.17
C SER A 83 11.59 4.97 8.80
N ILE A 84 10.89 5.54 7.82
CA ILE A 84 10.91 5.09 6.43
C ILE A 84 12.00 5.87 5.71
N THR A 85 13.16 5.22 5.54
CA THR A 85 14.29 5.80 4.82
C THR A 85 14.18 5.56 3.32
N LYS A 86 15.07 6.19 2.56
CA LYS A 86 15.18 5.99 1.12
C LYS A 86 15.49 4.53 0.76
N GLU A 87 16.31 3.87 1.57
CA GLU A 87 16.73 2.48 1.41
C GLU A 87 15.54 1.53 1.61
N ILE A 88 14.69 1.79 2.61
CA ILE A 88 13.48 0.99 2.86
C ILE A 88 12.48 1.13 1.70
N ILE A 89 12.30 2.34 1.18
CA ILE A 89 11.45 2.59 0.00
C ILE A 89 12.02 1.87 -1.23
N LYS A 90 13.33 2.00 -1.47
CA LYS A 90 14.04 1.33 -2.57
C LYS A 90 13.84 -0.19 -2.51
N GLN A 91 14.06 -0.78 -1.34
CA GLN A 91 13.90 -2.21 -1.12
C GLN A 91 12.46 -2.66 -1.38
N CYS A 92 11.46 -1.91 -0.87
CA CYS A 92 10.06 -2.20 -1.14
C CYS A 92 9.73 -2.15 -2.64
N LEU A 93 10.28 -1.17 -3.38
CA LEU A 93 10.09 -1.07 -4.82
C LEU A 93 10.67 -2.29 -5.57
N ILE A 94 11.91 -2.64 -5.25
CA ILE A 94 12.66 -3.71 -5.90
C ILE A 94 12.10 -5.09 -5.58
N GLU A 95 11.87 -5.37 -4.29
CA GLU A 95 11.54 -6.72 -3.82
C GLU A 95 10.04 -7.01 -3.86
N LYS A 96 9.19 -5.98 -3.86
CA LYS A 96 7.74 -6.16 -3.74
C LYS A 96 6.98 -5.55 -4.91
N VAL A 97 7.16 -4.26 -5.19
CA VAL A 97 6.35 -3.55 -6.19
C VAL A 97 6.65 -4.04 -7.61
N ILE A 98 7.91 -4.06 -8.03
CA ILE A 98 8.29 -4.47 -9.39
C ILE A 98 7.85 -5.92 -9.67
N PRO A 99 8.11 -6.90 -8.78
CA PRO A 99 7.62 -8.27 -8.97
C PRO A 99 6.09 -8.33 -9.05
N ALA A 100 5.37 -7.59 -8.21
CA ALA A 100 3.91 -7.56 -8.26
C ALA A 100 3.38 -6.95 -9.57
N ILE A 101 4.04 -5.92 -10.10
CA ILE A 101 3.73 -5.37 -11.43
C ILE A 101 3.92 -6.47 -12.46
N LYS A 102 5.11 -7.08 -12.55
CA LYS A 102 5.42 -8.11 -13.55
C LYS A 102 4.45 -9.29 -13.49
N ALA A 103 4.05 -9.73 -12.29
CA ALA A 103 3.14 -10.85 -12.10
C ALA A 103 1.69 -10.55 -12.51
N LYS A 104 1.23 -9.30 -12.33
CA LYS A 104 -0.16 -8.90 -12.58
C LYS A 104 -0.36 -8.14 -13.90
N TRP A 105 0.71 -7.74 -14.57
CA TRP A 105 0.61 -6.91 -15.76
C TRP A 105 -0.06 -7.70 -16.90
N PRO A 106 -1.03 -7.10 -17.62
CA PRO A 106 -1.70 -7.81 -18.70
C PRO A 106 -0.72 -8.19 -19.82
N LEU A 107 -0.83 -9.42 -20.33
CA LEU A 107 0.08 -9.95 -21.36
C LEU A 107 -0.09 -9.24 -22.72
N ASP A 108 -1.29 -8.74 -22.98
CA ASP A 108 -1.66 -7.97 -24.18
C ASP A 108 -1.28 -6.48 -24.06
N ALA A 109 -0.75 -6.04 -22.92
CA ALA A 109 -0.30 -4.68 -22.70
C ALA A 109 1.12 -4.42 -23.23
N SER A 110 1.38 -3.15 -23.53
CA SER A 110 2.76 -2.67 -23.63
C SER A 110 3.52 -2.98 -22.34
N ARG A 111 4.75 -3.48 -22.49
CA ARG A 111 5.70 -3.70 -21.41
C ARG A 111 6.46 -2.43 -21.00
N ARG A 112 6.19 -1.30 -21.65
CA ARG A 112 6.64 0.03 -21.23
C ARG A 112 5.73 0.54 -20.11
N ILE A 113 6.28 0.74 -18.92
CA ILE A 113 5.54 1.10 -17.72
C ILE A 113 6.18 2.33 -17.08
N TYR A 114 5.36 3.30 -16.70
CA TYR A 114 5.80 4.46 -15.93
C TYR A 114 5.22 4.37 -14.52
N ILE A 115 6.09 4.25 -13.52
CA ILE A 115 5.72 4.35 -12.11
C ILE A 115 5.79 5.82 -11.72
N GLN A 116 4.64 6.45 -11.60
CA GLN A 116 4.53 7.82 -11.11
C GLN A 116 4.63 7.84 -9.58
N LYS A 117 5.40 8.78 -9.04
CA LYS A 117 5.51 9.04 -7.60
C LYS A 117 5.57 10.54 -7.29
N ASP A 118 5.29 10.90 -6.04
CA ASP A 118 5.52 12.25 -5.56
C ASP A 118 7.01 12.56 -5.33
N ASN A 119 7.30 13.81 -4.97
CA ASN A 119 8.65 14.30 -4.67
C ASN A 119 8.99 14.21 -3.18
N ALA A 120 8.40 13.28 -2.41
CA ALA A 120 8.74 13.09 -1.02
C ALA A 120 10.24 12.77 -0.85
N LYS A 121 10.86 13.34 0.19
CA LYS A 121 12.30 13.21 0.47
C LYS A 121 12.86 11.78 0.43
N PRO A 122 12.18 10.75 0.97
CA PRO A 122 12.73 9.39 0.96
C PRO A 122 12.55 8.68 -0.40
N HIS A 123 11.98 9.31 -1.42
CA HIS A 123 11.85 8.66 -2.72
C HIS A 123 13.18 8.55 -3.47
N ILE A 124 13.39 7.41 -4.12
CA ILE A 124 14.58 7.19 -4.94
C ILE A 124 14.56 8.05 -6.20
N SER A 125 15.76 8.30 -6.73
CA SER A 125 15.94 8.96 -8.01
C SER A 125 15.51 8.01 -9.14
N PRO A 126 14.95 8.50 -10.26
CA PRO A 126 14.78 7.68 -11.46
C PRO A 126 16.09 7.09 -12.01
N GLN A 127 17.24 7.69 -11.66
CA GLN A 127 18.57 7.19 -12.04
C GLN A 127 19.21 6.29 -10.96
N ASP A 128 18.44 5.80 -9.99
CA ASP A 128 18.95 4.89 -8.97
C ASP A 128 19.41 3.56 -9.60
N LEU A 129 20.68 3.21 -9.37
CA LEU A 129 21.33 2.11 -10.10
C LEU A 129 20.74 0.74 -9.74
N ASP A 130 20.39 0.53 -8.47
CA ASP A 130 19.80 -0.74 -8.03
C ASP A 130 18.42 -0.94 -8.66
N PHE A 131 17.63 0.13 -8.73
CA PHE A 131 16.35 0.12 -9.44
C PHE A 131 16.53 -0.20 -10.93
N LEU A 132 17.45 0.51 -11.61
CA LEU A 132 17.73 0.32 -13.04
C LEU A 132 18.20 -1.10 -13.37
N ASN A 133 18.93 -1.75 -12.46
CA ASN A 133 19.37 -3.12 -12.65
C ASN A 133 18.21 -4.13 -12.61
N VAL A 134 17.21 -3.90 -11.76
CA VAL A 134 16.05 -4.80 -11.57
C VAL A 134 15.03 -4.66 -12.68
N VAL A 135 14.84 -3.46 -13.22
CA VAL A 135 13.84 -3.21 -14.27
C VAL A 135 14.28 -3.70 -15.66
N LYS A 136 15.60 -3.82 -15.90
CA LYS A 136 16.15 -4.32 -17.17
C LYS A 136 15.96 -5.82 -17.41
N SER A 137 15.42 -6.56 -16.44
CA SER A 137 15.14 -7.99 -16.60
C SER A 137 13.72 -8.24 -17.15
N ASP A 138 13.53 -9.41 -17.75
CA ASP A 138 12.22 -9.98 -18.12
C ASP A 138 11.46 -9.24 -19.24
N GLY A 139 12.17 -8.42 -20.03
CA GLY A 139 11.61 -7.72 -21.20
C GLY A 139 10.60 -6.62 -20.84
N PHE A 140 10.54 -6.24 -19.56
CA PHE A 140 9.83 -5.05 -19.11
C PHE A 140 10.72 -3.83 -19.25
N ASP A 141 10.10 -2.69 -19.53
CA ASP A 141 10.77 -1.41 -19.64
C ASP A 141 10.09 -0.42 -18.69
N ILE A 142 10.57 -0.39 -17.44
CA ILE A 142 9.93 0.30 -16.32
C ILE A 142 10.75 1.51 -15.90
N ASP A 143 10.14 2.68 -15.96
CA ASP A 143 10.75 3.93 -15.52
C ASP A 143 10.02 4.56 -14.34
N LEU A 144 10.76 5.30 -13.51
CA LEU A 144 10.20 6.16 -12.49
C LEU A 144 9.99 7.56 -13.04
N VAL A 145 8.81 8.11 -12.77
CA VAL A 145 8.46 9.49 -13.15
C VAL A 145 8.05 10.24 -11.89
N CYS A 146 8.65 11.41 -11.69
CA CYS A 146 8.26 12.32 -10.64
C CYS A 146 7.08 13.17 -11.09
N GLN A 147 6.07 13.31 -10.24
CA GLN A 147 4.99 14.26 -10.51
C GLN A 147 5.49 15.72 -10.43
N PRO A 148 4.81 16.67 -11.11
CA PRO A 148 5.08 18.09 -10.92
C PRO A 148 4.94 18.53 -9.45
N PRO A 149 5.79 19.45 -8.94
CA PRO A 149 5.69 19.94 -7.58
C PRO A 149 4.30 20.50 -7.24
N ASN A 150 3.84 20.28 -6.01
CA ASN A 150 2.55 20.78 -5.48
C ASN A 150 1.31 20.43 -6.34
N SER A 151 1.32 19.29 -7.03
CA SER A 151 0.24 18.86 -7.91
C SER A 151 -0.42 17.55 -7.44
N PRO A 152 -1.09 17.54 -6.27
CA PRO A 152 -1.74 16.33 -5.73
C PRO A 152 -2.92 15.86 -6.59
N ASP A 153 -3.47 16.73 -7.44
CA ASP A 153 -4.48 16.42 -8.46
C ASP A 153 -3.93 15.58 -9.62
N LEU A 154 -2.61 15.41 -9.71
CA LEU A 154 -1.98 14.53 -10.70
C LEU A 154 -1.63 13.14 -10.13
N ASN A 155 -1.92 12.88 -8.86
CA ASN A 155 -1.68 11.60 -8.21
C ASN A 155 -2.99 10.82 -8.04
N ILE A 156 -3.10 9.69 -8.74
CA ILE A 156 -4.28 8.83 -8.65
C ILE A 156 -4.53 8.28 -7.25
N LEU A 157 -3.47 8.11 -6.43
CA LEU A 157 -3.61 7.66 -5.06
C LEU A 157 -4.28 8.73 -4.19
N ASP A 158 -3.92 10.00 -4.38
CA ASP A 158 -4.51 11.14 -3.66
C ASP A 158 -5.93 11.45 -4.15
N LEU A 159 -6.21 11.30 -5.44
CA LEU A 159 -7.54 11.55 -6.01
C LEU A 159 -8.55 10.41 -5.81
N GLY A 160 -8.07 9.17 -5.89
CA GLY A 160 -8.94 8.00 -5.85
C GLY A 160 -8.84 7.29 -4.51
N PHE A 161 -7.72 6.59 -4.29
CA PHE A 161 -7.63 5.62 -3.22
C PHE A 161 -7.70 6.24 -1.82
N PHE A 162 -6.82 7.19 -1.49
CA PHE A 162 -6.81 7.81 -0.16
C PHE A 162 -8.08 8.59 0.13
N ARG A 163 -8.66 9.28 -0.87
CA ARG A 163 -9.98 9.92 -0.73
C ARG A 163 -11.08 8.92 -0.46
N SER A 164 -11.06 7.75 -1.10
CA SER A 164 -12.03 6.69 -0.85
C SER A 164 -11.93 6.16 0.59
N ILE A 165 -10.72 5.87 1.08
CA ILE A 165 -10.47 5.47 2.47
C ILE A 165 -10.90 6.53 3.47
N GLN A 166 -10.59 7.80 3.21
CA GLN A 166 -11.00 8.90 4.09
C GLN A 166 -12.52 9.01 4.13
N THR A 167 -13.19 8.95 2.97
CA THR A 167 -14.65 8.97 2.87
C THR A 167 -15.28 7.80 3.61
N LEU A 168 -14.72 6.59 3.46
CA LEU A 168 -15.16 5.39 4.17
C LEU A 168 -15.00 5.55 5.69
N ASN A 169 -13.88 6.09 6.16
CA ASN A 169 -13.65 6.38 7.58
C ASN A 169 -14.57 7.47 8.14
N ILE A 170 -15.01 8.43 7.32
CA ILE A 170 -16.01 9.43 7.70
C ILE A 170 -17.39 8.79 7.73
N LYS A 171 -17.76 8.05 6.67
CA LYS A 171 -19.04 7.34 6.53
C LYS A 171 -19.22 6.27 7.58
N SER A 172 -18.16 5.62 8.08
CA SER A 172 -18.21 4.63 9.15
C SER A 172 -18.61 5.21 10.52
N ALA A 173 -18.88 6.52 10.60
CA ALA A 173 -19.74 7.09 11.64
C ALA A 173 -21.22 6.64 11.52
N SER A 174 -21.63 6.09 10.38
CA SER A 174 -22.95 5.55 9.99
C SER A 174 -22.77 4.15 9.35
N ASN A 175 -23.55 3.14 9.76
CA ASN A 175 -23.31 1.72 9.43
C ASN A 175 -23.46 1.43 7.92
N LEU A 176 -22.52 0.71 7.28
CA LEU A 176 -22.73 0.00 5.99
C LEU A 176 -21.66 -1.11 5.81
N TYR A 177 -22.07 -2.25 5.23
CA TYR A 177 -21.19 -3.37 4.85
C TYR A 177 -20.70 -3.15 3.40
N LEU A 178 -19.44 -3.48 3.10
CA LEU A 178 -18.91 -3.47 1.72
C LEU A 178 -19.10 -4.87 1.12
N ASN A 179 -19.96 -4.96 0.11
CA ASN A 179 -19.94 -6.07 -0.84
C ASN A 179 -19.01 -5.64 -1.98
N LEU A 180 -17.80 -6.21 -2.01
CA LEU A 180 -16.89 -6.17 -3.16
C LEU A 180 -17.05 -7.47 -3.96
#